data_AF-A0A524GHK6-F1
#
_entry.id   AF-A0A524GHK6-F1
#
_cell.length_a   1.000
_cell.length_b   1.000
_cell.length_c   1.000
_cell.angle_alpha   90.00
_cell.angle_beta   90.00
_cell.angle_gamma   90.00
#
_symmetry.space_group_name_H-M   'P 1'
#
loop_
_entity.id
_entity.type
_entity.pdbx_description
1 polymer ?
#
loop_
_entity_poly.entity_id
_entity_poly.type
_entity_poly.pdbx_seq_one_letter_code
_entity_poly.pdbx_strand_id
1 'polypeptide(L)' 'MNITVGISDMKVSNNVKETLITYSLGSCIGVLIW' A
#
# COMPACT_ATOMS: atom_id res chain seq x y z
N MET A 1 0.54 7.92 10.19
CA MET A 1 0.72 6.54 10.67
C MET A 1 0.96 5.68 9.45
N ASN A 2 1.87 4.71 9.51
CA ASN A 2 2.28 3.93 8.33
C ASN A 2 1.54 2.59 8.32
N ILE A 3 0.92 2.25 7.19
CA ILE A 3 0.19 1.01 7.00
C ILE A 3 0.96 0.15 6.00
N THR A 4 1.48 -0.98 6.47
CA THR A 4 2.13 -1.94 5.58
C THR A 4 1.09 -2.80 4.84
N VAL A 5 1.25 -2.89 3.52
CA VAL A 5 0.44 -3.68 2.60
C VAL A 5 1.32 -4.82 2.05
N GLY A 6 0.88 -6.05 2.26
CA GLY A 6 1.58 -7.23 1.76
C GLY A 6 1.53 -7.35 0.24
N ILE A 7 2.41 -8.18 -0.31
CA ILE A 7 2.33 -8.58 -1.72
C ILE A 7 1.03 -9.37 -1.90
N SER A 8 0.29 -9.10 -2.97
CA SER A 8 -1.03 -9.69 -3.26
C SER A 8 -2.15 -9.29 -2.28
N ASP A 9 -1.93 -8.28 -1.43
CA ASP A 9 -2.93 -7.74 -0.51
C ASP A 9 -3.37 -6.32 -0.93
N MET A 10 -4.51 -5.86 -0.44
CA MET A 10 -5.02 -4.51 -0.67
C MET A 10 -5.52 -3.90 0.63
N LYS A 11 -5.10 -2.65 0.90
CA LYS A 11 -5.60 -1.87 2.02
C LYS A 11 -6.10 -0.51 1.56
N VAL A 12 -7.19 -0.07 2.18
CA VAL A 12 -7.82 1.22 1.93
C VAL A 12 -7.77 2.01 3.22
N SER A 13 -7.40 3.28 3.14
CA SER A 13 -7.49 4.22 4.26
C SER A 13 -8.37 5.40 3.87
N ASN A 14 -9.20 5.85 4.80
CA ASN A 14 -10.01 7.06 4.68
C ASN A 14 -9.30 8.29 5.29
N ASN A 15 -8.00 8.17 5.60
CA ASN A 15 -7.21 9.24 6.18
C ASN A 15 -6.06 9.62 5.24
N VAL A 16 -6.17 10.80 4.62
CA VAL A 16 -5.18 11.33 3.66
C VAL A 16 -3.79 11.57 4.26
N LYS A 17 -3.65 11.55 5.59
CA LYS A 17 -2.35 11.69 6.28
C LYS A 17 -1.65 10.35 6.50
N GLU A 18 -2.28 9.24 6.13
CA GLU A 18 -1.69 7.90 6.25
C GLU A 18 -0.94 7.51 4.99
N THR A 19 0.12 6.73 5.17
CA THR A 19 0.96 6.26 4.07
C THR A 19 0.83 4.75 3.97
N LEU A 20 0.36 4.28 2.81
CA LEU A 20 0.33 2.87 2.45
C LEU A 20 1.70 2.49 1.89
N ILE A 21 2.37 1.54 2.54
CA ILE A 21 3.72 1.12 2.18
C ILE A 21 3.69 -0.36 1.82
N THR A 22 4.18 -0.71 0.65
CA THR A 22 4.41 -2.10 0.24
C THR A 22 5.90 -2.32 0.03
N TYR A 23 6.41 -3.46 0.49
CA TYR A 23 7.82 -3.82 0.42
C TYR A 23 8.02 -5.03 -0.49
N SER A 24 9.25 -5.21 -0.97
CA SER A 24 9.68 -6.40 -1.71
C SER A 24 8.94 -6.65 -3.03
N LEU A 25 8.60 -5.59 -3.78
CA LEU A 25 7.84 -5.71 -5.03
C LEU A 25 8.49 -6.61 -6.10
N GLY A 26 9.82 -6.60 -6.25
CA GLY A 26 10.48 -7.38 -7.30
C GLY A 26 9.93 -7.02 -8.70
N SER A 27 9.25 -7.96 -9.34
CA SER A 27 8.54 -7.76 -10.63
C SER A 27 7.06 -7.34 -10.49
N CYS A 28 6.52 -7.31 -9.27
CA CYS A 28 5.14 -6.88 -9.01
C CYS A 28 4.99 -5.35 -9.18
N ILE A 29 3.74 -4.90 -9.35
CA ILE A 29 3.38 -3.50 -9.49
C ILE A 29 2.56 -3.06 -8.27
N GLY A 30 2.89 -1.91 -7.71
CA GLY A 30 2.10 -1.25 -6.68
C GLY A 30 1.07 -0.34 -7.35
N VAL A 31 -0.21 -0.59 -7.11
CA VAL A 31 -1.31 0.20 -7.67
C VAL A 31 -1.91 1.06 -6.56
N LEU A 32 -1.94 2.37 -6.78
CA LEU A 32 -2.59 3.34 -5.90
C LEU A 32 -3.85 3.88 -6.58
N ILE A 33 -4.98 3.86 -5.86
CA ILE A 33 -6.25 4.43 -6.28
C ILE A 33 -6.68 5.41 -5.19
N TRP A 34 -7.19 6.57 -5.59
CA TRP A 34 -7.58 7.66 -4.70
C TRP A 34 -9.09 7.87 -4.74
#